data_AF-A0A0M8Y4N8-F1
#
_entry.id   AF-A0A0M8Y4N8-F1
#
_cell.length_a   1.000
_cell.length_b   1.000
_cell.length_c   1.000
_cell.angle_alpha   90.00
_cell.angle_beta   90.00
_cell.angle_gamma   90.00
#
_symmetry.space_group_name_H-M   'P 1'
#
loop_
_entity.id
_entity.type
_entity.pdbx_description
1 polymer ?
#
loop_
_entity_poly.entity_id
_entity_poly.type
_entity_poly.pdbx_seq_one_letter_code
_entity_poly.pdbx_strand_id
1 'polypeptide(L)'
;MVSGCHPEGISVRNSRKYCLAAAGAVLSASAVLGTQSLAQAQDAASTPRYQPEMVRALAASLGVSEKAAVDRLDRQDAQQAKLAELRKSGTAGDGAFFDASGKLTVNADDTAEATRIEKAGLAARVPARGQAALDEVKAELDALAAEKVPSGVVAWSVDLASDKVTVKVNDDRGAAAKAFLARAAQHGSAVEIVRGQEKLEAKAAVYPGSKMTFNNTSNYCSVGYGARDSSGKQYLVTAGHCVTNTLRYDGTAFAQGYKTRYALGTRSVDMGILTVNSGHSITTSVGTWGQGSTSTVAVKGVSRAASGAAVCKSGATTGWTCGTIGSYNNTVTYVDRNGGPDTVVTGLATSSVCVEGGDSGGAYISGNQAQGMTSGGPIDQQCTGGVNSRGTSHFQPLDDALRHYGLTLNTN
;
A
#
# COMPACT_ATOMS: atom_id res chain seq x y z
N MET A 1 43.06 28.22 2.58
CA MET A 1 44.40 27.72 2.92
C MET A 1 44.77 28.24 4.30
N VAL A 2 45.13 27.32 5.20
CA VAL A 2 45.83 27.49 6.50
C VAL A 2 45.01 28.21 7.60
N SER A 3 44.38 27.49 8.53
CA SER A 3 44.91 26.81 9.74
C SER A 3 45.40 27.74 10.84
N GLY A 4 44.70 27.68 11.98
CA GLY A 4 45.29 27.44 13.31
C GLY A 4 45.92 28.63 14.05
N CYS A 5 45.38 28.95 15.22
CA CYS A 5 46.03 28.67 16.52
C CYS A 5 45.20 29.28 17.68
N HIS A 6 45.19 28.58 18.81
CA HIS A 6 44.67 29.04 20.11
C HIS A 6 45.40 30.30 20.59
N PRO A 7 44.81 31.07 21.52
CA PRO A 7 45.32 30.98 22.89
C PRO A 7 44.30 31.22 24.04
N GLU A 8 44.67 30.65 25.19
CA GLU A 8 44.67 31.21 26.56
C GLU A 8 43.40 31.80 27.23
N GLY A 9 43.37 31.62 28.56
CA GLY A 9 43.06 32.74 29.44
C GLY A 9 42.02 32.52 30.51
N ILE A 10 42.44 31.88 31.60
CA ILE A 10 41.83 31.93 32.93
C ILE A 10 41.79 33.40 33.42
N SER A 11 40.67 33.86 33.98
CA SER A 11 40.60 34.44 35.35
C SER A 11 39.43 35.44 35.57
N VAL A 12 38.49 35.00 36.40
CA VAL A 12 37.94 35.67 37.61
C VAL A 12 37.56 37.16 37.55
N ARG A 13 36.28 37.44 37.87
CA ARG A 13 35.93 38.45 38.90
C ARG A 13 34.51 38.28 39.47
N ASN A 14 34.51 37.54 40.57
CA ASN A 14 33.82 37.76 41.84
C ASN A 14 33.16 39.16 42.01
N SER A 15 31.92 39.23 42.53
CA SER A 15 31.57 40.17 43.61
C SER A 15 30.18 39.99 44.23
N ARG A 16 30.21 39.81 45.55
CA ARG A 16 29.38 40.45 46.59
C ARG A 16 27.98 39.90 46.89
N LYS A 17 28.03 39.06 47.93
CA LYS A 17 27.06 38.89 49.01
C LYS A 17 26.48 40.24 49.49
N TYR A 18 25.16 40.28 49.69
CA TYR A 18 24.52 41.12 50.70
C TYR A 18 23.71 40.24 51.64
N CYS A 19 23.92 40.49 52.94
CA CYS A 19 23.21 39.90 54.06
C CYS A 19 21.84 40.57 54.24
N LEU A 20 20.85 39.83 54.73
CA LEU A 20 20.12 40.14 55.97
C LEU A 20 19.11 39.05 56.30
N ALA A 21 19.15 38.60 57.56
CA ALA A 21 18.16 37.79 58.27
C ALA A 21 16.91 38.66 58.59
N ALA A 22 15.76 38.19 59.09
CA ALA A 22 15.42 37.00 59.86
C ALA A 22 13.87 36.82 59.95
N ALA A 23 13.50 35.72 60.63
CA ALA A 23 12.21 35.31 61.23
C ALA A 23 11.25 34.57 60.28
N GLY A 24 10.75 33.37 60.57
CA GLY A 24 10.82 32.40 61.69
C GLY A 24 10.03 31.16 61.22
N ALA A 25 9.91 30.01 61.85
CA ALA A 25 10.32 29.50 63.16
C ALA A 25 10.14 27.96 63.14
N VAL A 26 10.78 27.31 64.12
CA VAL A 26 10.49 25.98 64.72
C VAL A 26 10.80 24.72 63.88
N LEU A 27 11.86 24.00 64.30
CA LEU A 27 12.11 22.59 63.96
C LEU A 27 11.76 21.73 65.19
N SER A 28 10.82 20.81 65.01
CA SER A 28 10.59 19.68 65.92
C SER A 28 11.28 18.45 65.36
N ALA A 29 12.06 17.76 66.19
CA ALA A 29 12.66 16.48 65.86
C ALA A 29 11.59 15.38 65.83
N SER A 30 11.65 14.47 64.86
CA SER A 30 10.77 13.29 64.82
C SER A 30 11.49 12.05 64.28
N ALA A 31 11.56 11.06 65.18
CA ALA A 31 11.45 9.61 65.05
C ALA A 31 11.63 8.90 63.70
N VAL A 32 12.39 7.80 63.80
CA VAL A 32 12.58 6.69 62.85
C VAL A 32 11.25 5.99 62.51
N LEU A 33 10.94 5.85 61.23
CA LEU A 33 10.07 4.81 60.67
C LEU A 33 10.62 4.39 59.30
N GLY A 34 10.90 3.10 59.15
CA GLY A 34 11.37 2.52 57.89
C GLY A 34 10.29 2.56 56.81
N THR A 35 10.67 2.97 55.60
CA THR A 35 9.85 2.85 54.40
C THR A 35 10.56 1.98 53.40
N GLN A 36 9.88 0.90 53.01
CA GLN A 36 10.24 -0.04 51.97
C GLN A 36 10.56 0.69 50.67
N SER A 37 11.76 0.52 50.12
CA SER A 37 12.02 0.85 48.71
C SER A 37 11.24 -0.15 47.85
N LEU A 38 10.03 0.24 47.44
CA LEU A 38 9.41 -0.33 46.25
C LEU A 38 10.25 0.13 45.05
N ALA A 39 11.16 -0.73 44.63
CA ALA A 39 11.75 -0.64 43.31
C ALA A 39 10.60 -0.75 42.30
N GLN A 40 10.16 0.39 41.76
CA GLN A 40 9.40 0.40 40.52
C GLN A 40 10.38 -0.04 39.43
N ALA A 41 10.44 -1.35 39.19
CA ALA A 41 10.86 -1.88 37.91
C ALA A 41 9.91 -1.29 36.88
N GLN A 42 10.30 -0.17 36.27
CA GLN A 42 9.76 0.24 35.00
C GLN A 42 10.21 -0.84 34.02
N ASP A 43 9.33 -1.82 33.80
CA ASP A 43 9.41 -2.71 32.65
C ASP A 43 9.57 -1.79 31.44
N ALA A 44 10.78 -1.78 30.88
CA ALA A 44 11.03 -1.18 29.58
C ALA A 44 10.11 -1.92 28.63
N ALA A 45 9.01 -1.28 28.23
CA ALA A 45 8.04 -1.84 27.30
C ALA A 45 8.82 -2.27 26.06
N SER A 46 9.04 -3.58 25.93
CA SER A 46 9.74 -4.18 24.80
C SER A 46 8.99 -3.74 23.55
N THR A 47 9.72 -3.18 22.57
CA THR A 47 9.14 -2.88 21.26
C THR A 47 8.37 -4.11 20.78
N PRO A 48 7.06 -3.99 20.47
CA PRO A 48 6.28 -5.14 20.05
C PRO A 48 6.94 -5.83 18.86
N ARG A 49 7.21 -7.13 18.99
CA ARG A 49 7.84 -7.93 17.93
C ARG A 49 7.03 -7.92 16.64
N TYR A 50 5.71 -7.82 16.76
CA TYR A 50 4.75 -7.83 15.66
C TYR A 50 3.97 -6.51 15.64
N GLN A 51 3.58 -6.04 14.45
CA GLN A 51 2.76 -4.84 14.32
C GLN A 51 1.37 -5.07 14.95
N PRO A 52 0.88 -4.17 15.82
CA PRO A 52 -0.40 -4.36 16.53
C PRO A 52 -1.61 -4.56 15.60
N GLU A 53 -1.63 -3.93 14.42
CA GLU A 53 -2.71 -4.11 13.45
C GLU A 53 -2.76 -5.53 12.87
N MET A 54 -1.61 -6.14 12.63
CA MET A 54 -1.54 -7.53 12.15
C MET A 54 -2.02 -8.50 13.24
N VAL A 55 -1.60 -8.27 14.48
CA VAL A 55 -2.04 -9.10 15.63
C VAL A 55 -3.55 -9.02 15.81
N ARG A 56 -4.13 -7.81 15.76
CA ARG A 56 -5.59 -7.62 15.83
C ARG A 56 -6.35 -8.32 14.71
N ALA A 57 -5.88 -8.18 13.48
CA ALA A 57 -6.50 -8.84 12.34
C ALA A 57 -6.43 -10.37 12.45
N LEU A 58 -5.27 -10.91 12.86
CA LEU A 58 -5.08 -12.33 13.06
C LEU A 58 -5.96 -12.87 14.19
N ALA A 59 -6.02 -12.17 15.32
CA ALA A 59 -6.85 -12.53 16.47
C ALA A 59 -8.33 -12.58 16.10
N ALA A 60 -8.83 -11.55 15.40
CA ALA A 60 -10.19 -11.50 14.89
C ALA A 60 -10.49 -12.65 13.90
N SER A 61 -9.56 -12.91 12.96
CA SER A 61 -9.72 -13.98 11.97
C SER A 61 -9.73 -15.38 12.59
N LEU A 62 -8.98 -15.59 13.67
CA LEU A 62 -8.90 -16.87 14.36
C LEU A 62 -9.97 -17.03 15.44
N GLY A 63 -10.69 -15.96 15.79
CA GLY A 63 -11.63 -15.95 16.91
C GLY A 63 -10.95 -16.11 18.28
N VAL A 64 -9.74 -15.57 18.45
CA VAL A 64 -8.93 -15.69 19.68
C VAL A 64 -8.52 -14.31 20.23
N SER A 65 -7.92 -14.27 21.42
CA SER A 65 -7.35 -13.04 21.96
C SER A 65 -6.08 -12.61 21.22
N GLU A 66 -5.75 -11.31 21.23
CA GLU A 66 -4.49 -10.80 20.68
C GLU A 66 -3.28 -11.48 21.31
N LYS A 67 -3.31 -11.74 22.63
CA LYS A 67 -2.28 -12.53 23.30
C LYS A 67 -2.12 -13.91 22.69
N ALA A 68 -3.22 -14.64 22.48
CA ALA A 68 -3.18 -15.98 21.88
C ALA A 68 -2.68 -15.95 20.42
N ALA A 69 -2.96 -14.88 19.68
CA ALA A 69 -2.43 -14.67 18.32
C ALA A 69 -0.91 -14.44 18.34
N VAL A 70 -0.40 -13.62 19.27
CA VAL A 70 1.05 -13.45 19.49
C VAL A 70 1.71 -14.76 19.92
N ASP A 71 1.15 -15.45 20.92
CA ASP A 71 1.67 -16.73 21.40
C ASP A 71 1.70 -17.79 20.28
N ARG A 72 0.75 -17.74 19.33
CA ARG A 72 0.77 -18.58 18.13
C ARG A 72 1.94 -18.20 17.20
N LEU A 73 2.11 -16.92 16.89
CA LEU A 73 3.18 -16.44 16.00
C LEU A 73 4.58 -16.77 16.55
N ASP A 74 4.79 -16.58 17.86
CA ASP A 74 6.06 -16.90 18.51
C ASP A 74 6.35 -18.41 18.44
N ARG A 75 5.35 -19.27 18.64
CA ARG A 75 5.52 -20.72 18.45
C ARG A 75 5.85 -21.09 17.01
N GLN A 76 5.16 -20.50 16.03
CA GLN A 76 5.42 -20.78 14.62
C GLN A 76 6.84 -20.34 14.21
N ASP A 77 7.29 -19.18 14.69
CA ASP A 77 8.65 -18.68 14.49
C ASP A 77 9.70 -19.64 15.08
N ALA A 78 9.51 -20.09 16.32
CA ALA A 78 10.41 -21.05 16.95
C ALA A 78 10.46 -22.40 16.20
N GLN A 79 9.30 -22.91 15.75
CA GLN A 79 9.23 -24.14 14.96
C GLN A 79 9.92 -23.99 13.59
N GLN A 80 9.76 -22.84 12.92
CA GLN A 80 10.46 -22.57 11.66
C GLN A 80 11.97 -22.43 11.85
N ALA A 81 12.42 -21.78 12.92
CA ALA A 81 13.84 -21.70 13.26
C ALA A 81 14.43 -23.11 13.47
N LYS A 82 13.72 -23.98 14.20
CA LYS A 82 14.14 -25.37 14.41
C LYS A 82 14.20 -26.18 13.10
N LEU A 83 13.23 -26.00 12.21
CA LEU A 83 13.25 -26.63 10.88
C LEU A 83 14.44 -26.15 10.05
N ALA A 84 14.77 -24.87 10.12
CA ALA A 84 15.95 -24.32 9.44
C ALA A 84 17.27 -24.90 9.98
N GLU A 85 17.37 -25.14 11.29
CA GLU A 85 18.51 -25.83 11.90
C GLU A 85 18.64 -27.27 11.40
N LEU A 86 17.53 -28.02 11.38
CA LEU A 86 17.51 -29.41 10.91
C LEU A 86 17.98 -29.54 9.46
N ARG A 87 17.51 -28.62 8.59
CA ARG A 87 17.93 -28.54 7.19
C ARG A 87 19.44 -28.31 7.07
N LYS A 88 20.02 -27.43 7.89
CA LYS A 88 21.47 -27.21 7.92
C LYS A 88 22.24 -28.43 8.39
N SER A 89 21.65 -29.27 9.24
CA SER A 89 22.24 -30.54 9.69
C SER A 89 22.01 -31.72 8.75
N GLY A 90 21.44 -31.49 7.55
CA GLY A 90 21.22 -32.54 6.54
C GLY A 90 19.94 -33.36 6.71
N THR A 91 19.01 -32.91 7.56
CA THR A 91 17.66 -33.49 7.69
C THR A 91 16.67 -32.49 7.11
N ALA A 92 16.42 -32.59 5.81
CA ALA A 92 15.60 -31.60 5.10
C ALA A 92 14.10 -31.90 5.20
N GLY A 93 13.74 -33.19 5.29
CA GLY A 93 12.40 -33.71 5.04
C GLY A 93 11.95 -33.48 3.60
N ASP A 94 10.78 -34.02 3.26
CA ASP A 94 10.09 -33.87 1.99
C ASP A 94 8.91 -32.88 2.08
N GLY A 95 9.24 -31.68 2.54
CA GLY A 95 8.31 -30.58 2.78
C GLY A 95 7.79 -30.50 4.22
N ALA A 96 7.14 -29.38 4.54
CA ALA A 96 6.54 -29.16 5.86
C ALA A 96 5.34 -28.22 5.76
N PHE A 97 4.38 -28.37 6.67
CA PHE A 97 3.17 -27.54 6.71
C PHE A 97 2.76 -27.22 8.14
N PHE A 98 2.08 -26.08 8.31
CA PHE A 98 1.35 -25.78 9.54
C PHE A 98 -0.09 -26.24 9.40
N ASP A 99 -0.60 -26.94 10.41
CA ASP A 99 -2.03 -27.25 10.48
C ASP A 99 -2.86 -26.04 10.97
N ALA A 100 -4.19 -26.21 11.03
CA ALA A 100 -5.10 -25.18 11.51
C ALA A 100 -4.78 -24.71 12.95
N SER A 101 -4.23 -25.60 13.80
CA SER A 101 -3.79 -25.26 15.17
C SER A 101 -2.47 -24.47 15.22
N GLY A 102 -1.78 -24.37 14.08
CA GLY A 102 -0.51 -23.67 13.96
C GLY A 102 0.67 -24.53 14.41
N LYS A 103 0.53 -25.86 14.37
CA LYS A 103 1.60 -26.80 14.67
C LYS A 103 2.32 -27.19 13.36
N LEU A 104 3.64 -27.01 13.34
CA LEU A 104 4.48 -27.45 12.22
C LEU A 104 4.61 -28.98 12.21
N THR A 105 4.29 -29.60 11.08
CA THR A 105 4.56 -31.02 10.78
C THR A 105 5.49 -31.10 9.58
N VAL A 106 6.57 -31.86 9.71
CA VAL A 106 7.54 -32.12 8.64
C VAL A 106 7.24 -33.48 8.02
N ASN A 107 7.13 -33.52 6.70
CA ASN A 107 7.10 -34.78 5.97
C ASN A 107 8.53 -35.33 5.94
N ALA A 108 8.70 -36.58 6.35
CA ALA A 108 9.99 -37.28 6.37
C ALA A 108 10.03 -38.31 5.23
N ASP A 109 11.21 -38.56 4.67
CA ASP A 109 11.40 -39.56 3.61
C ASP A 109 11.12 -40.98 4.13
N ASP A 110 11.51 -41.24 5.37
CA ASP A 110 11.33 -42.54 6.02
C ASP A 110 11.12 -42.41 7.54
N THR A 111 10.85 -43.55 8.19
CA THR A 111 10.62 -43.61 9.64
C THR A 111 11.86 -43.22 10.46
N ALA A 112 13.07 -43.46 9.94
CA ALA A 112 14.30 -43.10 10.63
C ALA A 112 14.52 -41.58 10.63
N GLU A 113 14.22 -40.91 9.51
CA GLU A 113 14.22 -39.46 9.42
C GLU A 113 13.12 -38.84 10.28
N ALA A 114 11.90 -39.39 10.26
CA ALA A 114 10.82 -38.95 11.15
C ALA A 114 11.26 -38.96 12.62
N THR A 115 11.92 -40.04 13.05
CA THR A 115 12.46 -40.17 14.41
C THR A 115 13.52 -39.09 14.71
N ARG A 116 14.38 -38.73 13.74
CA ARG A 116 15.38 -37.66 13.92
C ARG A 116 14.71 -36.29 14.09
N ILE A 117 13.69 -36.00 13.29
CA ILE A 117 12.92 -34.76 13.35
C ILE A 117 12.18 -34.64 14.70
N GLU A 118 11.56 -35.73 15.16
CA GLU A 118 10.87 -35.77 16.46
C GLU A 118 11.82 -35.58 17.64
N LYS A 119 13.01 -36.19 17.60
CA LYS A 119 14.07 -35.95 18.60
C LYS A 119 14.53 -34.50 18.66
N ALA A 120 14.41 -33.77 17.55
CA ALA A 120 14.71 -32.34 17.49
C ALA A 120 13.53 -31.45 17.90
N GLY A 121 12.39 -32.03 18.32
CA GLY A 121 11.25 -31.30 18.89
C GLY A 121 10.22 -30.81 17.87
N LEU A 122 10.26 -31.29 16.62
CA LEU A 122 9.22 -31.04 15.62
C LEU A 122 8.33 -32.27 15.43
N ALA A 123 7.07 -32.08 15.06
CA ALA A 123 6.25 -33.22 14.63
C ALA A 123 6.68 -33.68 13.25
N ALA A 124 6.68 -35.00 13.04
CA ALA A 124 7.00 -35.61 11.76
C ALA A 124 5.93 -36.60 11.34
N ARG A 125 5.87 -36.88 10.03
CA ARG A 125 5.13 -38.01 9.48
C ARG A 125 5.84 -38.52 8.23
N VAL A 126 5.65 -39.79 7.89
CA VAL A 126 6.00 -40.30 6.56
C VAL A 126 4.75 -40.17 5.68
N PRO A 127 4.73 -39.27 4.69
CA PRO A 127 3.58 -39.11 3.79
C PRO A 127 3.47 -40.30 2.83
N ALA A 128 2.36 -40.40 2.10
CA ALA A 128 2.25 -41.40 1.03
C ALA A 128 3.06 -40.98 -0.22
N ARG A 129 3.24 -39.68 -0.42
CA ARG A 129 3.96 -39.10 -1.58
C ARG A 129 5.03 -38.11 -1.17
N GLY A 130 4.66 -37.11 -0.36
CA GLY A 130 5.54 -36.01 0.02
C GLY A 130 5.70 -34.95 -1.08
N GLN A 131 6.44 -33.89 -0.79
CA GLN A 131 6.49 -32.69 -1.62
C GLN A 131 7.10 -32.96 -3.00
N ALA A 132 8.24 -33.67 -3.08
CA ALA A 132 8.95 -33.89 -4.33
C ALA A 132 8.07 -34.61 -5.37
N ALA A 133 7.41 -35.70 -4.96
CA ALA A 133 6.52 -36.45 -5.82
C ALA A 133 5.27 -35.64 -6.23
N LEU A 134 4.74 -34.78 -5.36
CA LEU A 134 3.61 -33.91 -5.69
C LEU A 134 4.02 -32.74 -6.61
N ASP A 135 5.24 -32.23 -6.46
CA ASP A 135 5.81 -31.20 -7.33
C ASP A 135 6.00 -31.75 -8.76
N GLU A 136 6.37 -33.02 -8.94
CA GLU A 136 6.41 -33.68 -10.25
C GLU A 136 5.03 -33.71 -10.92
N VAL A 137 3.98 -34.10 -10.18
CA VAL A 137 2.60 -34.07 -10.68
C VAL A 137 2.17 -32.66 -11.06
N LYS A 138 2.48 -31.67 -10.21
CA LYS A 138 2.14 -30.27 -10.46
C LYS A 138 2.87 -29.73 -11.70
N ALA A 139 4.16 -30.03 -11.86
CA ALA A 139 4.95 -29.60 -13.00
C ALA A 139 4.41 -30.13 -14.33
N GLU A 140 3.87 -31.35 -14.32
CA GLU A 140 3.22 -31.94 -15.49
C GLU A 140 1.94 -31.18 -15.88
N LEU A 141 1.12 -30.82 -14.89
CA LEU A 141 -0.06 -29.97 -15.10
C LEU A 141 0.34 -28.55 -15.54
N ASP A 142 1.42 -27.99 -15.00
CA ASP A 142 1.96 -26.70 -15.42
C ASP A 142 2.34 -26.72 -16.91
N ALA A 143 3.00 -27.79 -17.36
CA ALA A 143 3.38 -27.96 -18.77
C ALA A 143 2.15 -28.00 -19.70
N LEU A 144 1.10 -28.74 -19.33
CA LEU A 144 -0.15 -28.76 -20.10
C LEU A 144 -0.82 -27.38 -20.18
N ALA A 145 -0.84 -26.65 -19.06
CA ALA A 145 -1.44 -25.32 -19.03
C ALA A 145 -0.64 -24.31 -19.87
N ALA A 146 0.68 -24.48 -19.97
CA ALA A 146 1.54 -23.67 -20.82
C ALA A 146 1.29 -23.90 -22.32
N GLU A 147 1.00 -25.14 -22.73
CA GLU A 147 0.61 -25.46 -24.11
C GLU A 147 -0.79 -24.95 -24.45
N LYS A 148 -1.74 -25.11 -23.53
CA LYS A 148 -3.13 -24.71 -23.73
C LYS A 148 -3.81 -24.33 -22.42
N VAL A 149 -4.19 -23.05 -22.33
CA VAL A 149 -4.88 -22.51 -21.15
C VAL A 149 -6.18 -23.28 -20.87
N PRO A 150 -6.34 -23.92 -19.70
CA PRO A 150 -7.51 -24.71 -19.36
C PRO A 150 -8.64 -23.82 -18.82
N SER A 151 -9.23 -22.98 -19.67
CA SER A 151 -10.28 -22.03 -19.29
C SER A 151 -11.40 -22.71 -18.49
N GLY A 152 -11.55 -22.31 -17.22
CA GLY A 152 -12.52 -22.86 -16.27
C GLY A 152 -11.90 -23.65 -15.11
N VAL A 153 -10.64 -24.09 -15.23
CA VAL A 153 -9.78 -24.46 -14.10
C VAL A 153 -9.14 -23.18 -13.55
N VAL A 154 -9.31 -22.89 -12.27
CA VAL A 154 -8.95 -21.59 -11.68
C VAL A 154 -7.67 -21.61 -10.86
N ALA A 155 -7.25 -22.76 -10.33
CA ALA A 155 -5.97 -22.92 -9.66
C ALA A 155 -5.58 -24.39 -9.54
N TRP A 156 -4.29 -24.69 -9.41
CA TRP A 156 -3.81 -25.99 -8.97
C TRP A 156 -2.52 -25.84 -8.14
N SER A 157 -2.39 -26.64 -7.09
CA SER A 157 -1.30 -26.48 -6.09
C SER A 157 -1.00 -27.78 -5.37
N VAL A 158 0.25 -27.94 -4.92
CA VAL A 158 0.61 -28.95 -3.91
C VAL A 158 0.02 -28.56 -2.56
N ASP A 159 -0.77 -29.45 -1.98
CA ASP A 159 -1.26 -29.37 -0.61
C ASP A 159 -0.58 -30.46 0.24
N LEU A 160 0.45 -30.04 0.96
CA LEU A 160 1.23 -30.94 1.81
C LEU A 160 0.46 -31.42 3.03
N ALA A 161 -0.63 -30.76 3.45
CA ALA A 161 -1.40 -31.24 4.58
C ALA A 161 -2.23 -32.47 4.19
N SER A 162 -2.90 -32.40 3.04
CA SER A 162 -3.67 -33.53 2.48
C SER A 162 -2.84 -34.54 1.67
N ASP A 163 -1.57 -34.22 1.39
CA ASP A 163 -0.63 -35.04 0.60
C ASP A 163 -1.11 -35.27 -0.85
N LYS A 164 -1.62 -34.20 -1.47
CA LYS A 164 -2.21 -34.21 -2.82
C LYS A 164 -1.91 -32.93 -3.59
N VAL A 165 -2.04 -32.98 -4.92
CA VAL A 165 -2.23 -31.81 -5.77
C VAL A 165 -3.72 -31.48 -5.81
N THR A 166 -4.10 -30.31 -5.32
CA THR A 166 -5.49 -29.81 -5.41
C THR A 166 -5.67 -29.06 -6.71
N VAL A 167 -6.72 -29.40 -7.49
CA VAL A 167 -7.14 -28.71 -8.72
C VAL A 167 -8.51 -28.08 -8.50
N LYS A 168 -8.59 -26.76 -8.56
CA LYS A 168 -9.79 -25.95 -8.31
C LYS A 168 -10.49 -25.58 -9.61
N VAL A 169 -11.80 -25.80 -9.69
CA VAL A 169 -12.58 -25.70 -10.92
C VAL A 169 -13.81 -24.81 -10.73
N ASN A 170 -13.97 -23.84 -11.64
CA ASN A 170 -15.16 -23.01 -11.79
C ASN A 170 -16.12 -23.56 -12.86
N ASP A 171 -15.60 -23.95 -14.03
CA ASP A 171 -16.38 -24.48 -15.16
C ASP A 171 -15.55 -25.56 -15.88
N ASP A 172 -16.13 -26.71 -16.18
CA ASP A 172 -15.47 -27.82 -16.90
C ASP A 172 -16.13 -28.17 -18.23
N ARG A 173 -16.99 -27.29 -18.77
CA ARG A 173 -17.66 -27.55 -20.06
C ARG A 173 -16.73 -27.47 -21.27
N GLY A 174 -15.71 -26.61 -21.21
CA GLY A 174 -14.77 -26.35 -22.30
C GLY A 174 -13.81 -27.52 -22.57
N ALA A 175 -13.47 -27.73 -23.84
CA ALA A 175 -12.60 -28.85 -24.24
C ALA A 175 -11.20 -28.81 -23.58
N ALA A 176 -10.64 -27.60 -23.39
CA ALA A 176 -9.34 -27.44 -22.72
C ALA A 176 -9.41 -27.83 -21.23
N ALA A 177 -10.43 -27.37 -20.50
CA ALA A 177 -10.66 -27.78 -19.12
C ALA A 177 -10.89 -29.29 -19.00
N LYS A 178 -11.68 -29.90 -19.88
CA LYS A 178 -11.89 -31.36 -19.90
C LYS A 178 -10.60 -32.14 -20.09
N ALA A 179 -9.76 -31.74 -21.06
CA ALA A 179 -8.48 -32.38 -21.31
C ALA A 179 -7.54 -32.27 -20.11
N PHE A 180 -7.45 -31.07 -19.51
CA PHE A 180 -6.64 -30.84 -18.31
C PHE A 180 -7.10 -31.69 -17.14
N LEU A 181 -8.40 -31.72 -16.85
CA LEU A 181 -8.98 -32.51 -15.77
C LEU A 181 -8.85 -34.02 -16.02
N ALA A 182 -8.93 -34.47 -17.27
CA ALA A 182 -8.67 -35.85 -17.64
C ALA A 182 -7.21 -36.24 -17.36
N ARG A 183 -6.23 -35.38 -17.68
CA ARG A 183 -4.83 -35.65 -17.31
C ARG A 183 -4.64 -35.65 -15.79
N ALA A 184 -5.19 -34.66 -15.10
CA ALA A 184 -5.10 -34.58 -13.64
C ALA A 184 -5.66 -35.85 -12.97
N ALA A 185 -6.79 -36.38 -13.48
CA ALA A 185 -7.39 -37.61 -12.98
C ALA A 185 -6.53 -38.88 -13.20
N GLN A 186 -5.60 -38.89 -14.17
CA GLN A 186 -4.70 -40.03 -14.39
C GLN A 186 -3.70 -40.22 -13.24
N HIS A 187 -3.44 -39.19 -12.44
CA HIS A 187 -2.62 -39.29 -11.23
C HIS A 187 -3.38 -39.92 -10.04
N GLY A 188 -4.63 -40.33 -10.23
CA GLY A 188 -5.42 -41.07 -9.26
C GLY A 188 -5.53 -40.32 -7.93
N SER A 189 -5.20 -41.01 -6.83
CA SER A 189 -5.31 -40.45 -5.48
C SER A 189 -4.28 -39.36 -5.15
N ALA A 190 -3.34 -39.05 -6.06
CA ALA A 190 -2.42 -37.93 -5.92
C ALA A 190 -3.07 -36.59 -6.24
N VAL A 191 -4.21 -36.57 -6.93
CA VAL A 191 -4.93 -35.35 -7.31
C VAL A 191 -6.30 -35.32 -6.66
N GLU A 192 -6.68 -34.15 -6.15
CA GLU A 192 -8.03 -33.86 -5.69
C GLU A 192 -8.65 -32.73 -6.51
N ILE A 193 -9.78 -32.99 -7.15
CA ILE A 193 -10.47 -31.97 -7.97
C ILE A 193 -11.63 -31.37 -7.17
N VAL A 194 -11.51 -30.09 -6.84
CA VAL A 194 -12.49 -29.32 -6.05
C VAL A 194 -13.30 -28.43 -6.98
N ARG A 195 -14.61 -28.69 -7.09
CA ARG A 195 -15.55 -27.96 -7.95
C ARG A 195 -16.29 -26.85 -7.21
N GLY A 196 -17.06 -26.06 -7.95
CA GLY A 196 -17.89 -24.97 -7.41
C GLY A 196 -17.08 -23.77 -6.96
N GLN A 197 -15.86 -23.61 -7.48
CA GLN A 197 -15.01 -22.47 -7.15
C GLN A 197 -15.44 -21.24 -7.94
N GLU A 198 -15.24 -20.05 -7.38
CA GLU A 198 -15.49 -18.79 -8.10
C GLU A 198 -14.38 -18.52 -9.14
N LYS A 199 -14.67 -17.62 -10.10
CA LYS A 199 -13.65 -17.12 -11.01
C LYS A 199 -12.66 -16.24 -10.24
N LEU A 200 -11.38 -16.37 -10.57
CA LEU A 200 -10.34 -15.50 -10.06
C LEU A 200 -10.02 -14.40 -11.08
N GLU A 201 -9.92 -13.16 -10.61
CA GLU A 201 -9.43 -12.04 -11.40
C GLU A 201 -8.20 -11.42 -10.73
N ALA A 202 -7.23 -11.00 -11.52
CA ALA A 202 -6.16 -10.15 -11.02
C ALA A 202 -6.76 -8.79 -10.65
N LYS A 203 -6.58 -8.34 -9.41
CA LYS A 203 -7.08 -7.04 -9.00
C LYS A 203 -6.27 -5.95 -9.69
N ALA A 204 -6.95 -5.08 -10.45
CA ALA A 204 -6.30 -3.99 -11.15
C ALA A 204 -5.94 -2.87 -10.15
N ALA A 205 -4.64 -2.57 -10.06
CA ALA A 205 -4.09 -1.51 -9.24
C ALA A 205 -3.71 -0.35 -10.15
N VAL A 206 -4.45 0.75 -10.08
CA VAL A 206 -4.29 1.92 -10.95
C VAL A 206 -3.51 2.99 -10.19
N TYR A 207 -2.42 3.48 -10.76
CA TYR A 207 -1.56 4.45 -10.09
C TYR A 207 -2.06 5.89 -10.30
N PRO A 208 -2.03 6.75 -9.25
CA PRO A 208 -2.18 8.19 -9.39
C PRO A 208 -1.26 8.80 -10.47
N GLY A 209 -1.91 9.44 -11.44
CA GLY A 209 -1.42 10.13 -12.63
C GLY A 209 -1.51 9.29 -13.93
N SER A 210 -1.92 8.02 -13.83
CA SER A 210 -2.10 7.15 -15.02
C SER A 210 -3.16 7.72 -15.96
N LYS A 211 -3.09 7.38 -17.25
CA LYS A 211 -4.12 7.79 -18.21
C LYS A 211 -5.45 7.13 -17.89
N MET A 212 -6.51 7.94 -17.76
CA MET A 212 -7.89 7.47 -17.68
C MET A 212 -8.72 8.08 -18.80
N THR A 213 -9.32 7.23 -19.64
CA THR A 213 -10.17 7.66 -20.75
C THR A 213 -11.63 7.74 -20.33
N PHE A 214 -12.38 8.56 -21.06
CA PHE A 214 -13.78 8.84 -20.79
C PHE A 214 -14.68 8.00 -21.66
N ASN A 215 -15.59 7.25 -21.03
CA ASN A 215 -16.58 6.43 -21.70
C ASN A 215 -15.86 5.59 -22.79
N ASN A 216 -16.35 5.60 -24.02
CA ASN A 216 -15.68 4.98 -25.16
C ASN A 216 -15.11 6.04 -26.13
N THR A 217 -14.57 7.13 -25.59
CA THR A 217 -14.00 8.25 -26.36
C THR A 217 -12.48 8.29 -26.26
N SER A 218 -11.84 9.11 -27.11
CA SER A 218 -10.41 9.41 -27.03
C SER A 218 -10.06 10.47 -25.98
N ASN A 219 -11.05 11.16 -25.40
CA ASN A 219 -10.84 12.15 -24.34
C ASN A 219 -10.32 11.47 -23.08
N TYR A 220 -9.42 12.14 -22.37
CA TYR A 220 -8.79 11.58 -21.19
C TYR A 220 -8.36 12.64 -20.19
N CYS A 221 -8.25 12.18 -18.95
CA CYS A 221 -7.58 12.86 -17.86
C CYS A 221 -6.52 11.92 -17.27
N SER A 222 -5.93 12.35 -16.18
CA SER A 222 -4.99 11.60 -15.35
C SER A 222 -5.64 11.21 -14.03
N VAL A 223 -5.38 9.98 -13.58
CA VAL A 223 -5.90 9.44 -12.32
C VAL A 223 -5.41 10.31 -11.14
N GLY A 224 -6.31 10.66 -10.22
CA GLY A 224 -5.97 11.36 -8.98
C GLY A 224 -5.65 10.39 -7.84
N TYR A 225 -6.22 10.62 -6.66
CA TYR A 225 -5.92 9.83 -5.45
C TYR A 225 -7.04 8.87 -5.07
N GLY A 226 -6.68 7.72 -4.52
CA GLY A 226 -7.62 6.81 -3.86
C GLY A 226 -7.96 7.30 -2.46
N ALA A 227 -9.25 7.36 -2.13
CA ALA A 227 -9.71 7.69 -0.79
C ALA A 227 -10.90 6.80 -0.42
N ARG A 228 -11.25 6.77 0.87
CA ARG A 228 -12.37 6.00 1.38
C ARG A 228 -13.26 6.83 2.29
N ASP A 229 -14.56 6.54 2.28
CA ASP A 229 -15.47 7.08 3.28
C ASP A 229 -15.38 6.30 4.61
N SER A 230 -16.16 6.72 5.61
CA SER A 230 -16.20 6.08 6.93
C SER A 230 -16.71 4.63 6.91
N SER A 231 -17.43 4.22 5.86
CA SER A 231 -17.87 2.83 5.66
C SER A 231 -16.82 1.96 4.96
N GLY A 232 -15.70 2.55 4.55
CA GLY A 232 -14.64 1.87 3.80
C GLY A 232 -14.87 1.81 2.29
N LYS A 233 -15.93 2.44 1.77
CA LYS A 233 -16.21 2.48 0.34
C LYS A 233 -15.15 3.31 -0.39
N GLN A 234 -14.66 2.77 -1.49
CA GLN A 234 -13.53 3.33 -2.24
C GLN A 234 -13.98 4.35 -3.28
N TYR A 235 -13.24 5.45 -3.32
CA TYR A 235 -13.44 6.58 -4.24
C TYR A 235 -12.13 6.95 -4.92
N LEU A 236 -12.25 7.36 -6.18
CA LEU A 236 -11.23 8.15 -6.86
C LEU A 236 -11.55 9.62 -6.65
N VAL A 237 -10.61 10.39 -6.11
CA VAL A 237 -10.66 11.85 -5.99
C VAL A 237 -9.88 12.45 -7.14
N THR A 238 -10.51 13.33 -7.93
CA THR A 238 -9.91 13.90 -9.15
C THR A 238 -10.43 15.32 -9.41
N ALA A 239 -10.01 15.94 -10.52
CA ALA A 239 -10.53 17.22 -10.99
C ALA A 239 -12.03 17.09 -11.32
N GLY A 240 -12.80 18.10 -10.96
CA GLY A 240 -14.25 18.10 -11.14
C GLY A 240 -14.68 18.03 -12.60
N HIS A 241 -13.96 18.68 -13.51
CA HIS A 241 -14.27 18.60 -14.96
C HIS A 241 -13.92 17.25 -15.59
N CYS A 242 -13.15 16.39 -14.90
CA CYS A 242 -12.89 15.03 -15.35
C CYS A 242 -13.97 14.03 -14.90
N VAL A 243 -14.95 14.45 -14.08
CA VAL A 243 -16.04 13.57 -13.63
C VAL A 243 -17.03 13.37 -14.78
N THR A 244 -17.04 12.16 -15.34
CA THR A 244 -18.00 11.71 -16.35
C THR A 244 -18.66 10.40 -15.91
N ASN A 245 -19.53 9.83 -16.73
CA ASN A 245 -20.24 8.58 -16.44
C ASN A 245 -19.25 7.45 -16.16
N THR A 246 -18.40 7.07 -17.10
CA THR A 246 -17.49 5.93 -16.92
C THR A 246 -16.05 6.34 -17.19
N LEU A 247 -15.15 5.98 -16.28
CA LEU A 247 -13.71 6.07 -16.50
C LEU A 247 -13.11 4.71 -16.80
N ARG A 248 -12.18 4.68 -17.75
CA ARG A 248 -11.51 3.47 -18.19
C ARG A 248 -10.00 3.61 -18.05
N TYR A 249 -9.35 2.53 -17.62
CA TYR A 249 -7.90 2.36 -17.57
C TYR A 249 -7.56 1.17 -18.45
N ASP A 250 -6.68 1.38 -19.43
CA ASP A 250 -6.31 0.38 -20.44
C ASP A 250 -7.51 -0.36 -21.05
N GLY A 251 -8.50 0.42 -21.50
CA GLY A 251 -9.71 -0.12 -22.10
C GLY A 251 -10.70 -0.77 -21.12
N THR A 252 -10.42 -0.85 -19.83
CA THR A 252 -11.30 -1.48 -18.81
C THR A 252 -11.95 -0.45 -17.90
N ALA A 253 -13.26 -0.53 -17.68
CA ALA A 253 -13.99 0.38 -16.80
C ALA A 253 -13.63 0.15 -15.33
N PHE A 254 -13.02 1.14 -14.67
CA PHE A 254 -12.53 1.00 -13.29
C PHE A 254 -13.22 1.94 -12.28
N ALA A 255 -13.89 3.00 -12.74
CA ALA A 255 -14.62 3.91 -11.88
C ALA A 255 -15.85 4.51 -12.59
N GLN A 256 -16.84 4.89 -11.77
CA GLN A 256 -18.12 5.44 -12.21
C GLN A 256 -18.35 6.81 -11.57
N GLY A 257 -18.80 7.79 -12.37
CA GLY A 257 -19.08 9.16 -11.94
C GLY A 257 -20.03 9.22 -10.76
N TYR A 258 -19.72 10.06 -9.76
CA TYR A 258 -20.56 10.18 -8.57
C TYR A 258 -20.90 11.63 -8.20
N LYS A 259 -19.92 12.46 -7.84
CA LYS A 259 -20.16 13.86 -7.44
C LYS A 259 -19.08 14.78 -7.99
N THR A 260 -19.48 15.99 -8.41
CA THR A 260 -18.56 17.04 -8.86
C THR A 260 -19.01 18.41 -8.35
N ARG A 261 -18.04 19.30 -8.15
CA ARG A 261 -18.28 20.74 -7.86
C ARG A 261 -17.97 21.65 -9.04
N TYR A 262 -17.69 21.05 -10.20
CA TYR A 262 -17.38 21.78 -11.42
C TYR A 262 -18.61 21.90 -12.32
N ALA A 263 -18.86 23.12 -12.79
CA ALA A 263 -19.84 23.42 -13.82
C ALA A 263 -19.30 24.52 -14.74
N LEU A 264 -19.56 24.39 -16.04
CA LEU A 264 -19.16 25.38 -17.05
C LEU A 264 -20.02 26.65 -16.96
N GLY A 265 -19.45 27.79 -17.36
CA GLY A 265 -20.16 29.07 -17.50
C GLY A 265 -20.61 29.72 -16.19
N THR A 266 -20.07 29.28 -15.06
CA THR A 266 -20.44 29.78 -13.73
C THR A 266 -19.25 29.82 -12.79
N ARG A 267 -19.47 30.29 -11.55
CA ARG A 267 -18.50 30.17 -10.47
C ARG A 267 -18.48 28.74 -9.94
N SER A 268 -17.30 28.13 -9.97
CA SER A 268 -17.10 26.70 -9.73
C SER A 268 -15.88 26.41 -8.84
N VAL A 269 -15.72 25.13 -8.49
CA VAL A 269 -14.53 24.56 -7.85
C VAL A 269 -14.18 23.27 -8.58
N ASP A 270 -12.90 23.03 -8.85
CA ASP A 270 -12.50 21.92 -9.70
C ASP A 270 -12.14 20.65 -8.92
N MET A 271 -13.11 20.11 -8.18
CA MET A 271 -12.98 18.85 -7.46
C MET A 271 -14.18 17.93 -7.66
N GLY A 272 -13.90 16.64 -7.76
CA GLY A 272 -14.91 15.61 -7.91
C GLY A 272 -14.46 14.24 -7.41
N ILE A 273 -15.44 13.36 -7.25
CA ILE A 273 -15.23 11.98 -6.83
C ILE A 273 -16.01 11.00 -7.70
N LEU A 274 -15.42 9.82 -7.88
CA LEU A 274 -16.02 8.69 -8.57
C LEU A 274 -15.98 7.48 -7.65
N THR A 275 -16.97 6.60 -7.75
CA THR A 275 -16.92 5.30 -7.06
C THR A 275 -16.01 4.36 -7.82
N VAL A 276 -15.08 3.68 -7.11
CA VAL A 276 -14.21 2.67 -7.71
C VAL A 276 -14.99 1.36 -7.86
N ASN A 277 -14.92 0.75 -9.05
CA ASN A 277 -15.60 -0.50 -9.35
C ASN A 277 -15.00 -1.67 -8.54
N SER A 278 -15.80 -2.68 -8.24
CA SER A 278 -15.31 -3.91 -7.63
C SER A 278 -14.17 -4.52 -8.47
N GLY A 279 -13.16 -5.07 -7.81
CA GLY A 279 -11.98 -5.63 -8.47
C GLY A 279 -10.88 -4.61 -8.81
N HIS A 280 -11.18 -3.31 -8.71
CA HIS A 280 -10.24 -2.22 -8.96
C HIS A 280 -9.82 -1.51 -7.67
N SER A 281 -8.63 -0.93 -7.70
CA SER A 281 -8.11 -0.08 -6.62
C SER A 281 -7.25 1.03 -7.19
N ILE A 282 -7.18 2.16 -6.48
CA ILE A 282 -6.18 3.19 -6.72
C ILE A 282 -5.05 2.95 -5.72
N THR A 283 -3.81 2.89 -6.19
CA THR A 283 -2.66 2.58 -5.33
C THR A 283 -2.34 3.71 -4.36
N THR A 284 -1.58 3.36 -3.32
CA THR A 284 -1.09 4.30 -2.29
C THR A 284 0.30 4.84 -2.62
N SER A 285 0.69 4.80 -3.89
CA SER A 285 1.96 5.35 -4.39
C SER A 285 1.71 6.07 -5.70
N VAL A 286 2.20 7.30 -5.86
CA VAL A 286 2.11 8.04 -7.13
C VAL A 286 3.18 7.50 -8.06
N GLY A 287 2.85 7.15 -9.31
CA GLY A 287 3.89 6.70 -10.23
C GLY A 287 4.66 7.86 -10.85
N THR A 288 5.92 7.62 -11.16
CA THR A 288 6.87 8.63 -11.67
C THR A 288 7.16 8.43 -13.15
N TRP A 289 6.20 7.93 -13.93
CA TRP A 289 6.38 7.58 -15.35
C TRP A 289 6.58 8.80 -16.26
N GLY A 290 7.03 8.50 -17.47
CA GLY A 290 7.69 9.43 -18.37
C GLY A 290 9.19 9.13 -18.40
N GLN A 291 9.84 9.34 -19.55
CA GLN A 291 11.29 9.12 -19.73
C GLN A 291 11.79 7.70 -19.34
N GLY A 292 10.96 6.66 -19.48
CA GLY A 292 11.34 5.25 -19.24
C GLY A 292 11.34 4.78 -17.78
N SER A 293 10.86 5.57 -16.81
CA SER A 293 10.75 5.17 -15.40
C SER A 293 9.47 4.37 -15.11
N THR A 294 9.59 3.31 -14.31
CA THR A 294 8.47 2.54 -13.73
C THR A 294 8.39 2.67 -12.20
N SER A 295 9.12 3.63 -11.62
CA SER A 295 9.20 3.84 -10.18
C SER A 295 7.94 4.52 -9.61
N THR A 296 7.82 4.53 -8.29
CA THR A 296 6.70 5.16 -7.57
C THR A 296 7.18 5.90 -6.33
N VAL A 297 6.41 6.89 -5.89
CA VAL A 297 6.58 7.61 -4.62
C VAL A 297 5.43 7.26 -3.69
N ALA A 298 5.74 6.65 -2.55
CA ALA A 298 4.75 6.29 -1.54
C ALA A 298 4.03 7.52 -0.98
N VAL A 299 2.70 7.43 -0.85
CA VAL A 299 1.85 8.46 -0.25
C VAL A 299 1.69 8.14 1.23
N LYS A 300 2.33 8.94 2.10
CA LYS A 300 2.26 8.74 3.56
C LYS A 300 1.20 9.60 4.23
N GLY A 301 0.61 10.55 3.51
CA GLY A 301 -0.38 11.46 4.08
C GLY A 301 -0.81 12.56 3.11
N VAL A 302 -1.65 13.45 3.62
CA VAL A 302 -2.09 14.68 2.96
C VAL A 302 -1.76 15.86 3.87
N SER A 303 -0.99 16.80 3.36
CA SER A 303 -0.64 18.03 4.05
C SER A 303 -0.17 19.06 3.05
N ARG A 304 -0.71 20.28 3.09
CA ARG A 304 -0.24 21.37 2.24
C ARG A 304 1.20 21.72 2.58
N ALA A 305 2.07 21.65 1.59
CA ALA A 305 3.41 22.21 1.71
C ALA A 305 3.35 23.74 1.60
N ALA A 306 4.31 24.44 2.20
CA ALA A 306 4.35 25.89 2.15
C ALA A 306 4.61 26.41 0.72
N SER A 307 4.17 27.64 0.42
CA SER A 307 4.59 28.35 -0.78
C SER A 307 6.12 28.34 -0.93
N GLY A 308 6.60 28.08 -2.14
CA GLY A 308 8.01 27.88 -2.46
C GLY A 308 8.51 26.44 -2.31
N ALA A 309 7.76 25.54 -1.67
CA ALA A 309 8.15 24.15 -1.53
C ALA A 309 8.26 23.44 -2.87
N ALA A 310 9.21 22.52 -2.99
CA ALA A 310 9.34 21.64 -4.15
C ALA A 310 8.13 20.71 -4.24
N VAL A 311 7.61 20.53 -5.45
CA VAL A 311 6.45 19.68 -5.73
C VAL A 311 6.61 19.04 -7.10
N CYS A 312 6.12 17.82 -7.24
CA CYS A 312 6.05 17.09 -8.49
C CYS A 312 4.62 16.71 -8.81
N LYS A 313 4.31 16.56 -10.10
CA LYS A 313 3.04 16.06 -10.62
C LYS A 313 3.29 14.85 -11.49
N SER A 314 2.47 13.82 -11.32
CA SER A 314 2.30 12.74 -12.28
C SER A 314 1.04 12.91 -13.12
N GLY A 315 1.15 12.71 -14.43
CA GLY A 315 0.03 12.81 -15.37
C GLY A 315 0.28 12.07 -16.68
N ALA A 316 -0.80 11.90 -17.45
CA ALA A 316 -0.88 11.07 -18.64
C ALA A 316 -0.21 11.69 -19.87
N THR A 317 -0.08 13.02 -19.91
CA THR A 317 0.46 13.74 -21.07
C THR A 317 1.93 14.05 -20.86
N THR A 318 2.26 14.77 -19.78
CA THR A 318 3.63 15.26 -19.54
C THR A 318 4.44 14.35 -18.62
N GLY A 319 3.83 13.28 -18.10
CA GLY A 319 4.49 12.35 -17.18
C GLY A 319 4.81 12.99 -15.83
N TRP A 320 6.03 12.74 -15.34
CA TRP A 320 6.56 13.28 -14.10
C TRP A 320 7.26 14.63 -14.31
N THR A 321 6.58 15.72 -13.94
CA THR A 321 7.11 17.09 -13.99
C THR A 321 7.21 17.68 -12.59
N CYS A 322 8.25 18.45 -12.31
CA CYS A 322 8.44 19.08 -11.00
C CYS A 322 8.71 20.58 -11.10
N GLY A 323 8.56 21.24 -9.96
CA GLY A 323 8.65 22.68 -9.82
C GLY A 323 8.43 23.08 -8.36
N THR A 324 7.87 24.27 -8.14
CA THR A 324 7.53 24.77 -6.81
C THR A 324 6.06 25.14 -6.70
N ILE A 325 5.56 25.13 -5.46
CA ILE A 325 4.26 25.67 -5.13
C ILE A 325 4.34 27.20 -5.12
N GLY A 326 3.36 27.86 -5.73
CA GLY A 326 3.18 29.31 -5.64
C GLY A 326 2.27 29.67 -4.46
N SER A 327 1.19 30.39 -4.74
CA SER A 327 0.15 30.81 -3.80
C SER A 327 -0.99 29.78 -3.69
N TYR A 328 -1.76 29.86 -2.61
CA TYR A 328 -3.05 29.18 -2.44
C TYR A 328 -4.22 30.16 -2.56
N ASN A 329 -5.46 29.64 -2.64
CA ASN A 329 -6.69 30.43 -2.73
C ASN A 329 -6.76 31.36 -3.96
N ASN A 330 -6.23 30.89 -5.09
CA ASN A 330 -6.30 31.58 -6.36
C ASN A 330 -7.67 31.39 -7.01
N THR A 331 -8.08 32.39 -7.78
CA THR A 331 -9.23 32.35 -8.67
C THR A 331 -8.75 32.47 -10.10
N VAL A 332 -9.22 31.59 -10.97
CA VAL A 332 -8.83 31.52 -12.38
C VAL A 332 -10.08 31.53 -13.23
N THR A 333 -10.08 32.32 -14.29
CA THR A 333 -11.10 32.22 -15.34
C THR A 333 -10.54 31.33 -16.45
N TYR A 334 -11.11 30.14 -16.62
CA TYR A 334 -10.79 29.26 -17.74
C TYR A 334 -11.65 29.61 -18.95
N VAL A 335 -11.01 29.72 -20.11
CA VAL A 335 -11.68 29.92 -21.40
C VAL A 335 -11.74 28.59 -22.15
N ASP A 336 -12.85 28.33 -22.84
CA ASP A 336 -12.98 27.15 -23.69
C ASP A 336 -12.44 27.46 -25.10
N ARG A 337 -11.45 26.68 -25.55
CA ARG A 337 -10.85 26.80 -26.88
C ARG A 337 -11.88 26.59 -28.01
N ASN A 338 -12.99 25.93 -27.72
CA ASN A 338 -14.06 25.66 -28.69
C ASN A 338 -15.19 26.72 -28.66
N GLY A 339 -15.00 27.85 -27.94
CA GLY A 339 -15.97 28.94 -27.88
C GLY A 339 -17.11 28.74 -26.89
N GLY A 340 -16.99 27.78 -25.97
CA GLY A 340 -17.87 27.63 -24.82
C GLY A 340 -17.71 28.76 -23.78
N PRO A 341 -18.59 28.81 -22.77
CA PRO A 341 -18.61 29.90 -21.81
C PRO A 341 -17.43 29.84 -20.83
N ASP A 342 -16.85 31.01 -20.55
CA ASP A 342 -15.81 31.19 -19.54
C ASP A 342 -16.27 30.69 -18.16
N THR A 343 -15.37 30.01 -17.44
CA THR A 343 -15.67 29.39 -16.15
C THR A 343 -14.73 29.89 -15.07
N VAL A 344 -15.28 30.47 -14.00
CA VAL A 344 -14.49 31.02 -12.89
C VAL A 344 -14.31 29.96 -11.83
N VAL A 345 -13.09 29.44 -11.67
CA VAL A 345 -12.73 28.41 -10.70
C VAL A 345 -11.98 29.04 -9.52
N THR A 346 -12.41 28.72 -8.31
CA THR A 346 -11.87 29.32 -7.07
C THR A 346 -11.24 28.28 -6.15
N GLY A 347 -10.34 28.72 -5.27
CA GLY A 347 -9.71 27.87 -4.26
C GLY A 347 -8.48 27.09 -4.75
N LEU A 348 -7.93 27.46 -5.90
CA LEU A 348 -6.80 26.76 -6.52
C LEU A 348 -5.46 27.16 -5.89
N ALA A 349 -4.47 26.27 -5.98
CA ALA A 349 -3.07 26.61 -5.79
C ALA A 349 -2.39 26.88 -7.13
N THR A 350 -1.39 27.76 -7.17
CA THR A 350 -0.51 27.95 -8.34
C THR A 350 0.76 27.12 -8.18
N SER A 351 1.39 26.75 -9.29
CA SER A 351 2.68 26.05 -9.31
C SER A 351 3.47 26.36 -10.56
N SER A 352 4.80 26.26 -10.48
CA SER A 352 5.70 26.34 -11.63
C SER A 352 5.84 25.01 -12.39
N VAL A 353 5.13 23.96 -11.95
CA VAL A 353 5.11 22.66 -12.62
C VAL A 353 4.44 22.80 -13.98
N CYS A 354 5.10 22.33 -15.04
CA CYS A 354 4.53 22.33 -16.38
C CYS A 354 3.45 21.24 -16.53
N VAL A 355 2.34 21.61 -17.16
CA VAL A 355 1.19 20.74 -17.48
C VAL A 355 0.67 21.02 -18.88
N GLU A 356 0.07 20.00 -19.49
CA GLU A 356 -0.64 20.10 -20.78
C GLU A 356 -2.02 19.44 -20.71
N GLY A 357 -2.81 19.59 -21.79
CA GLY A 357 -4.09 18.91 -21.94
C GLY A 357 -3.97 17.41 -21.73
N GLY A 358 -4.81 16.85 -20.85
CA GLY A 358 -4.77 15.44 -20.42
C GLY A 358 -4.07 15.19 -19.07
N ASP A 359 -3.27 16.14 -18.55
CA ASP A 359 -2.73 16.06 -17.19
C ASP A 359 -3.76 16.39 -16.09
N SER A 360 -4.92 16.94 -16.47
CA SER A 360 -6.03 17.24 -15.56
C SER A 360 -6.37 16.03 -14.68
N GLY A 361 -6.62 16.26 -13.39
CA GLY A 361 -6.82 15.20 -12.40
C GLY A 361 -5.53 14.56 -11.85
N GLY A 362 -4.38 14.78 -12.51
CA GLY A 362 -3.10 14.17 -12.17
C GLY A 362 -2.58 14.59 -10.80
N ALA A 363 -1.84 13.68 -10.15
CA ALA A 363 -1.50 13.76 -8.74
C ALA A 363 -0.27 14.64 -8.47
N TYR A 364 -0.44 15.73 -7.70
CA TYR A 364 0.64 16.54 -7.15
C TYR A 364 1.09 16.01 -5.78
N ILE A 365 2.40 15.81 -5.60
CA ILE A 365 3.01 15.30 -4.38
C ILE A 365 4.29 16.08 -4.03
N SER A 366 4.48 16.38 -2.74
CA SER A 366 5.69 17.02 -2.21
C SER A 366 6.30 16.10 -1.16
N GLY A 367 7.54 15.64 -1.42
CA GLY A 367 8.13 14.54 -0.65
C GLY A 367 7.25 13.28 -0.75
N ASN A 368 6.60 12.92 0.34
CA ASN A 368 5.64 11.81 0.43
C ASN A 368 4.22 12.26 0.84
N GLN A 369 3.93 13.56 0.76
CA GLN A 369 2.65 14.16 1.14
C GLN A 369 1.86 14.56 -0.12
N ALA A 370 0.66 14.01 -0.27
CA ALA A 370 -0.25 14.38 -1.34
C ALA A 370 -0.69 15.84 -1.21
N GLN A 371 -0.65 16.58 -2.32
CA GLN A 371 -0.94 18.01 -2.36
C GLN A 371 -2.26 18.33 -3.05
N GLY A 372 -2.56 17.69 -4.17
CA GLY A 372 -3.72 18.05 -4.98
C GLY A 372 -3.79 17.38 -6.34
N MET A 373 -4.76 17.81 -7.14
CA MET A 373 -4.99 17.30 -8.49
C MET A 373 -4.90 18.43 -9.51
N THR A 374 -4.25 18.20 -10.65
CA THR A 374 -4.15 19.19 -11.74
C THR A 374 -5.53 19.70 -12.13
N SER A 375 -5.73 21.01 -12.10
CA SER A 375 -6.92 21.65 -12.67
C SER A 375 -6.64 22.00 -14.13
N GLY A 376 -5.71 22.93 -14.37
CA GLY A 376 -5.31 23.34 -15.70
C GLY A 376 -4.09 24.27 -15.71
N GLY A 377 -3.74 24.77 -16.89
CA GLY A 377 -2.62 25.71 -17.11
C GLY A 377 -2.83 26.51 -18.39
N PRO A 378 -1.83 27.29 -18.82
CA PRO A 378 -1.92 28.05 -20.07
C PRO A 378 -2.15 27.15 -21.30
N ILE A 379 -3.00 27.60 -22.23
CA ILE A 379 -3.47 26.80 -23.38
C ILE A 379 -2.33 26.41 -24.34
N ASP A 380 -1.40 27.34 -24.58
CA ASP A 380 -0.30 27.16 -25.54
C ASP A 380 1.03 26.78 -24.85
N GLN A 381 0.98 26.37 -23.58
CA GLN A 381 2.16 25.88 -22.88
C GLN A 381 2.64 24.57 -23.51
N GLN A 382 3.95 24.46 -23.73
CA GLN A 382 4.62 23.26 -24.23
C GLN A 382 5.62 22.78 -23.19
N CYS A 383 5.45 21.56 -22.73
CA CYS A 383 6.26 20.91 -21.73
C CYS A 383 7.24 19.96 -22.40
N THR A 384 8.51 20.09 -22.03
CA THR A 384 9.58 19.20 -22.50
C THR A 384 9.55 17.80 -21.87
N GLY A 385 8.67 17.56 -20.89
CA GLY A 385 8.54 16.31 -20.15
C GLY A 385 9.76 16.03 -19.27
N GLY A 386 9.65 16.25 -17.95
CA GLY A 386 10.71 15.95 -16.99
C GLY A 386 10.74 16.85 -15.76
N VAL A 387 11.64 16.53 -14.82
CA VAL A 387 11.73 17.11 -13.46
C VAL A 387 11.94 18.63 -13.46
N ASN A 388 12.50 19.22 -14.53
CA ASN A 388 12.77 20.66 -14.63
C ASN A 388 12.00 21.35 -15.77
N SER A 389 10.88 20.77 -16.20
CA SER A 389 10.03 21.40 -17.22
C SER A 389 9.39 22.66 -16.63
N ARG A 390 9.90 23.83 -17.03
CA ARG A 390 9.39 25.13 -16.56
C ARG A 390 8.04 25.40 -17.18
N GLY A 391 7.06 25.72 -16.35
CA GLY A 391 5.75 26.14 -16.79
C GLY A 391 4.99 26.86 -15.69
N THR A 392 3.69 26.98 -15.88
CA THR A 392 2.75 27.40 -14.85
C THR A 392 1.54 26.49 -14.89
N SER A 393 1.01 26.18 -13.73
CA SER A 393 -0.18 25.35 -13.57
C SER A 393 -0.96 25.77 -12.35
N HIS A 394 -2.21 25.31 -12.32
CA HIS A 394 -3.09 25.40 -11.19
C HIS A 394 -3.55 23.99 -10.80
N PHE A 395 -3.61 23.73 -9.50
CA PHE A 395 -4.09 22.47 -8.96
C PHE A 395 -5.09 22.71 -7.83
N GLN A 396 -6.07 21.82 -7.72
CA GLN A 396 -7.03 21.81 -6.63
C GLN A 396 -6.40 21.11 -5.42
N PRO A 397 -6.28 21.77 -4.25
CA PRO A 397 -5.77 21.11 -3.04
C PRO A 397 -6.59 19.88 -2.66
N LEU A 398 -5.91 18.77 -2.38
CA LEU A 398 -6.56 17.48 -2.10
C LEU A 398 -7.34 17.51 -0.78
N ASP A 399 -6.80 18.18 0.22
CA ASP A 399 -7.42 18.30 1.55
C ASP A 399 -8.78 19.04 1.50
N ASP A 400 -8.97 19.96 0.54
CA ASP A 400 -10.28 20.58 0.31
C ASP A 400 -11.31 19.57 -0.18
N ALA A 401 -10.93 18.72 -1.14
CA ALA A 401 -11.81 17.68 -1.68
C ALA A 401 -12.12 16.63 -0.61
N LEU A 402 -11.11 16.14 0.11
CA LEU A 402 -11.28 15.15 1.18
C LEU A 402 -12.22 15.67 2.27
N ARG A 403 -12.02 16.91 2.73
CA ARG A 403 -12.88 17.53 3.74
C ARG A 403 -14.30 17.76 3.24
N HIS A 404 -14.47 18.24 2.02
CA HIS A 404 -15.79 18.50 1.45
C HIS A 404 -16.62 17.21 1.30
N TYR A 405 -16.00 16.13 0.85
CA TYR A 405 -16.67 14.86 0.60
C TYR A 405 -16.65 13.90 1.81
N GLY A 406 -16.00 14.26 2.92
CA GLY A 406 -15.92 13.43 4.12
C GLY A 406 -15.07 12.17 3.93
N LEU A 407 -13.97 12.27 3.18
CA LEU A 407 -13.13 11.15 2.79
C LEU A 407 -11.80 11.14 3.54
N THR A 408 -11.27 9.95 3.78
CA THR A 408 -9.92 9.69 4.28
C THR A 408 -9.03 9.21 3.14
N LEU A 409 -7.87 9.82 2.95
CA LEU A 409 -6.89 9.40 1.95
C LEU A 409 -6.41 7.96 2.21
N ASN A 410 -6.25 7.18 1.15
CA ASN A 410 -5.53 5.91 1.24
C ASN A 410 -4.02 6.19 1.22
N THR A 411 -3.31 5.69 2.22
CA THR A 411 -1.86 5.88 2.40
C THR A 411 -1.14 4.55 2.45
N ASN A 412 0.15 4.56 2.13
CA ASN A 412 1.05 3.40 2.17
C ASN A 412 1.47 3.07 3.59
#